data_AF-A0ABD3TWR7-F1
#
_entry.id   AF-A0ABD3TWR7-F1
#
_cell.length_a   1.000
_cell.length_b   1.000
_cell.length_c   1.000
_cell.angle_alpha   90.00
_cell.angle_beta   90.00
_cell.angle_gamma   90.00
#
_symmetry.space_group_name_H-M   'P 1'
#
loop_
_entity.id
_entity.type
_entity.pdbx_description
1 polymer ?
#
loop_
_entity_poly.entity_id
_entity_poly.type
_entity_poly.pdbx_seq_one_letter_code
_entity_poly.pdbx_strand_id
1 'polypeptide(L)'
;MHEYRIIFVRFLTVLVPYSNEYRWRWNPWIFIVYRLLAAFYSTGSLFAVIVTSILEPGDHSIMVYLTIWTYIILTLYLVLAAIVALFCHIYMDTHRNEVSNSILVHSLHIKTGPLDNKSFIVEEATSTTSSGQADVRIVSSDPIINSSLSISSSLNLPWYMKLTWLLANIVYVFAFIVTIIYFTAVYPTLGMAGTNMNDLNMHAFNTLLVLIDSVIVARPVRLLHFVNPVIYGLLYCAFSAIYWSADKTRNVLYKNVLDWNQPGIAIGVMAGLALVVIPLLQFMHFLIFRLRLYLSEKL
;
A
#
# COMPACT_ATOMS: atom_id res chain seq x y z
N MET A 1 -15.55 -16.61 -9.07
CA MET A 1 -15.54 -15.82 -7.82
C MET A 1 -14.99 -16.60 -6.61
N HIS A 2 -14.05 -17.55 -6.82
CA HIS A 2 -13.48 -18.41 -5.77
C HIS A 2 -12.10 -17.94 -5.26
N GLU A 3 -11.43 -17.02 -5.96
CA GLU A 3 -10.06 -16.59 -5.66
C GLU A 3 -9.94 -15.49 -4.59
N TYR A 4 -11.01 -14.74 -4.31
CA TYR A 4 -10.95 -13.64 -3.32
C TYR A 4 -11.09 -14.13 -1.86
N ARG A 5 -11.62 -15.35 -1.65
CA ARG A 5 -11.71 -15.97 -0.31
C ARG A 5 -10.35 -16.50 0.18
N ILE A 6 -9.47 -16.91 -0.72
CA ILE A 6 -8.14 -17.43 -0.37
C ILE A 6 -7.19 -16.28 0.04
N ILE A 7 -7.36 -15.08 -0.51
CA ILE A 7 -6.51 -13.93 -0.16
C ILE A 7 -6.90 -13.34 1.21
N PHE A 8 -8.17 -13.40 1.62
CA PHE A 8 -8.62 -12.74 2.86
C PHE A 8 -8.49 -13.62 4.11
N VAL A 9 -8.75 -14.94 4.01
CA VAL A 9 -8.47 -15.88 5.11
C VAL A 9 -6.96 -16.04 5.35
N ARG A 10 -6.12 -15.71 4.36
CA ARG A 10 -4.66 -15.69 4.48
C ARG A 10 -4.05 -14.33 4.83
N PHE A 11 -4.81 -13.23 4.80
CA PHE A 11 -4.28 -11.91 5.15
C PHE A 11 -4.32 -11.61 6.66
N LEU A 12 -5.19 -12.30 7.41
CA LEU A 12 -5.26 -12.21 8.89
C LEU A 12 -4.51 -13.36 9.59
N THR A 13 -4.26 -14.50 8.93
CA THR A 13 -3.44 -15.60 9.50
C THR A 13 -1.93 -15.37 9.43
N VAL A 14 -1.49 -14.25 8.83
CA VAL A 14 -0.10 -13.77 8.93
C VAL A 14 0.17 -13.02 10.24
N LEU A 15 -0.86 -12.85 11.10
CA LEU A 15 -0.66 -12.54 12.52
C LEU A 15 -0.63 -13.80 13.44
N VAL A 16 -0.14 -14.96 12.94
CA VAL A 16 0.13 -16.27 13.63
C VAL A 16 -1.08 -17.25 13.68
N PRO A 17 -0.94 -18.59 13.49
CA PRO A 17 -0.06 -19.41 12.63
C PRO A 17 -0.88 -20.33 11.66
N TYR A 18 -0.20 -21.18 10.87
CA TYR A 18 -0.74 -22.28 10.05
C TYR A 18 -1.39 -21.95 8.70
N SER A 19 -0.61 -21.37 7.77
CA SER A 19 -0.35 -22.11 6.52
C SER A 19 0.99 -21.66 5.94
N ASN A 20 1.83 -22.62 5.58
CA ASN A 20 3.23 -22.45 5.20
C ASN A 20 3.46 -21.67 3.89
N GLU A 21 2.40 -21.21 3.22
CA GLU A 21 2.51 -20.90 1.79
C GLU A 21 2.84 -19.44 1.48
N TYR A 22 2.70 -18.47 2.40
CA TYR A 22 2.89 -17.04 2.07
C TYR A 22 3.64 -16.19 3.09
N ARG A 23 4.63 -16.76 3.80
CA ARG A 23 5.59 -15.98 4.58
C ARG A 23 6.95 -16.01 3.88
N TRP A 24 7.55 -14.84 3.66
CA TRP A 24 9.02 -14.79 3.54
C TRP A 24 9.59 -15.47 4.79
N ARG A 25 10.44 -16.48 4.62
CA ARG A 25 11.09 -17.24 5.72
C ARG A 25 12.06 -16.41 6.57
N TRP A 26 12.04 -15.08 6.41
CA TRP A 26 12.95 -14.17 7.08
C TRP A 26 12.56 -13.99 8.54
N ASN A 27 13.57 -13.74 9.38
CA ASN A 27 13.36 -13.35 10.75
C ASN A 27 12.48 -12.06 10.78
N PRO A 28 11.34 -12.04 11.50
CA PRO A 28 10.44 -10.88 11.56
C PRO A 28 11.13 -9.56 11.91
N TRP A 29 12.19 -9.61 12.72
CA TRP A 29 12.99 -8.45 13.09
C TRP A 29 13.68 -7.79 11.90
N ILE A 30 14.10 -8.55 10.89
CA ILE A 30 14.72 -8.00 9.68
C ILE A 30 13.72 -7.09 8.94
N PHE A 31 12.47 -7.54 8.83
CA PHE A 31 11.41 -6.76 8.20
C PHE A 31 11.09 -5.49 8.98
N ILE A 32 11.01 -5.57 10.31
CA ILE A 32 10.75 -4.42 11.18
C ILE A 32 11.89 -3.41 11.09
N VAL A 33 13.14 -3.86 11.14
CA VAL A 33 14.32 -2.98 10.98
C VAL A 33 14.30 -2.29 9.63
N TYR A 34 14.03 -3.01 8.54
CA TYR A 34 13.84 -2.40 7.22
C TYR A 34 12.77 -1.30 7.23
N ARG A 35 11.60 -1.57 7.83
CA ARG A 35 10.50 -0.59 7.92
C ARG A 35 10.91 0.66 8.67
N LEU A 36 11.58 0.51 9.81
CA LEU A 36 12.06 1.62 10.62
C LEU A 36 13.13 2.44 9.89
N LEU A 37 14.08 1.78 9.22
CA LEU A 37 15.11 2.45 8.43
C LEU A 37 14.51 3.24 7.26
N ALA A 38 13.56 2.66 6.52
CA ALA A 38 12.88 3.34 5.43
C ALA A 38 12.10 4.57 5.92
N ALA A 39 11.35 4.44 7.02
CA ALA A 39 10.60 5.53 7.62
C ALA A 39 11.50 6.65 8.16
N PHE A 40 12.61 6.30 8.83
CA PHE A 40 13.57 7.27 9.33
C PHE A 40 14.26 8.01 8.18
N TYR A 41 14.71 7.29 7.16
CA TYR A 41 15.34 7.88 5.98
C TYR A 41 14.40 8.85 5.25
N SER A 42 13.16 8.46 4.98
CA SER A 42 12.21 9.32 4.25
C SER A 42 11.82 10.54 5.08
N THR A 43 11.69 10.39 6.40
CA THR A 43 11.40 11.52 7.31
C THR A 43 12.56 12.50 7.37
N GLY A 44 13.79 12.00 7.56
CA GLY A 44 14.99 12.82 7.59
C GLY A 44 15.23 13.55 6.26
N SER A 45 15.01 12.87 5.14
CA SER A 45 15.08 13.47 3.80
C SER A 45 14.04 14.56 3.58
N LEU A 46 12.79 14.32 3.97
CA LEU A 46 11.73 15.32 3.86
C LEU A 46 12.05 16.55 4.73
N PHE A 47 12.54 16.33 5.95
CA PHE A 47 12.99 17.40 6.83
C PHE A 47 14.14 18.20 6.20
N ALA A 48 15.15 17.53 5.65
CA ALA A 48 16.26 18.19 4.98
C ALA A 48 15.80 19.05 3.80
N VAL A 49 14.91 18.55 2.95
CA VAL A 49 14.35 19.31 1.82
C VAL A 49 13.56 20.52 2.28
N ILE A 50 12.75 20.39 3.33
CA ILE A 50 12.02 21.52 3.91
C ILE A 50 13.00 22.57 4.45
N VAL A 51 14.03 22.15 5.19
CA VAL A 51 15.04 23.07 5.73
C VAL A 51 15.79 23.77 4.59
N THR A 52 16.28 23.05 3.59
CA THR A 52 16.93 23.64 2.42
C THR A 52 16.03 24.66 1.73
N SER A 53 14.72 24.38 1.59
CA SER A 53 13.78 25.32 0.97
C SER A 53 13.55 26.61 1.76
N ILE A 54 13.75 26.58 3.08
CA ILE A 54 13.66 27.76 3.94
C ILE A 54 14.96 28.57 3.88
N LEU A 55 16.10 27.88 3.84
CA LEU A 55 17.43 28.52 3.78
C LEU A 55 17.75 29.10 2.41
N GLU A 56 17.27 28.46 1.35
CA GLU A 56 17.46 28.85 -0.05
C GLU A 56 16.09 28.98 -0.73
N PRO A 57 15.34 30.07 -0.49
CA PRO A 57 14.02 30.24 -1.06
C PRO A 57 14.08 30.36 -2.59
N GLY A 58 13.34 29.49 -3.28
CA GLY A 58 13.12 29.61 -4.72
C GLY A 58 11.98 30.57 -5.06
N ASP A 59 11.69 30.70 -6.36
CA ASP A 59 10.61 31.57 -6.88
C ASP A 59 9.21 31.15 -6.40
N HIS A 60 9.04 29.87 -6.08
CA HIS A 60 7.78 29.31 -5.60
C HIS A 60 7.98 28.55 -4.30
N SER A 61 6.93 28.55 -3.46
CA SER A 61 6.86 27.65 -2.31
C SER A 61 7.01 26.20 -2.76
N ILE A 62 7.84 25.42 -2.07
CA ILE A 62 8.05 24.00 -2.43
C ILE A 62 6.75 23.18 -2.46
N MET A 63 5.74 23.59 -1.70
CA MET A 63 4.45 22.91 -1.62
C MET A 63 3.66 22.97 -2.92
N VAL A 64 4.08 23.74 -3.93
CA VAL A 64 3.41 23.75 -5.23
C VAL A 64 3.80 22.54 -6.08
N TYR A 65 4.96 21.91 -5.83
CA TYR A 65 5.50 20.87 -6.69
C TYR A 65 4.90 19.49 -6.36
N LEU A 66 4.50 18.75 -7.41
CA LEU A 66 3.99 17.38 -7.32
C LEU A 66 4.97 16.44 -6.62
N THR A 67 6.27 16.62 -6.84
CA THR A 67 7.32 15.84 -6.19
C THR A 67 7.22 15.95 -4.67
N ILE A 68 6.95 17.13 -4.13
CA ILE A 68 6.85 17.35 -2.68
C ILE A 68 5.59 16.71 -2.12
N TRP A 69 4.45 16.83 -2.80
CA TRP A 69 3.23 16.12 -2.40
C TRP A 69 3.44 14.60 -2.39
N THR A 70 4.07 14.07 -3.44
CA THR A 70 4.34 12.63 -3.58
C THR A 70 5.27 12.15 -2.48
N TYR A 71 6.32 12.92 -2.17
CA TYR A 71 7.28 12.57 -1.12
C TYR A 71 6.67 12.66 0.29
N ILE A 72 5.77 13.61 0.56
CA ILE A 72 5.01 13.68 1.82
C ILE A 72 4.15 12.43 1.99
N ILE A 73 3.42 12.02 0.93
CA ILE A 73 2.59 10.81 0.97
C ILE A 73 3.45 9.55 1.14
N LEU A 74 4.63 9.49 0.49
CA LEU A 74 5.59 8.41 0.69
C LEU A 74 6.07 8.33 2.14
N THR A 75 6.47 9.46 2.72
CA THR A 75 6.92 9.50 4.12
C THR A 75 5.81 9.09 5.07
N LEU A 76 4.58 9.59 4.87
CA LEU A 76 3.41 9.19 5.65
C LEU A 76 3.15 7.68 5.53
N TYR A 77 3.22 7.15 4.31
CA TYR A 77 3.08 5.72 4.03
C TYR A 77 4.11 4.89 4.79
N LEU A 78 5.40 5.24 4.68
CA LEU A 78 6.48 4.48 5.28
C LEU A 78 6.45 4.52 6.81
N VAL A 79 6.15 5.69 7.39
CA VAL A 79 5.95 5.84 8.85
C VAL A 79 4.76 5.01 9.32
N LEU A 80 3.60 5.10 8.64
CA LEU A 80 2.43 4.32 9.01
C LEU A 80 2.71 2.82 8.88
N ALA A 81 3.39 2.40 7.81
CA ALA A 81 3.77 1.00 7.60
C ALA A 81 4.73 0.48 8.68
N ALA A 82 5.64 1.33 9.19
CA ALA A 82 6.53 0.99 10.29
C ALA A 82 5.78 0.85 11.62
N ILE A 83 4.87 1.78 11.92
CA ILE A 83 4.00 1.71 13.11
C ILE A 83 3.16 0.44 13.07
N VAL A 84 2.53 0.15 11.94
CA VAL A 84 1.71 -1.05 11.75
C VAL A 84 2.55 -2.32 11.91
N ALA A 85 3.75 -2.39 11.32
CA ALA A 85 4.63 -3.55 11.45
C ALA A 85 5.04 -3.80 12.91
N LEU A 86 5.37 -2.74 13.66
CA LEU A 86 5.72 -2.84 15.07
C LEU A 86 4.52 -3.24 15.93
N PHE A 87 3.37 -2.59 15.74
CA PHE A 87 2.14 -2.89 16.46
C PHE A 87 1.71 -4.34 16.24
N CYS A 88 1.69 -4.79 14.98
CA CYS A 88 1.39 -6.17 14.63
C CYS A 88 2.35 -7.14 15.30
N HIS A 89 3.65 -6.86 15.30
CA HIS A 89 4.63 -7.73 15.94
C HIS A 89 4.44 -7.85 17.46
N ILE A 90 4.25 -6.73 18.15
CA ILE A 90 4.02 -6.70 19.60
C ILE A 90 2.71 -7.44 19.94
N TYR A 91 1.63 -7.10 19.24
CA TYR A 91 0.32 -7.73 19.47
C TYR A 91 0.36 -9.25 19.26
N MET A 92 1.00 -9.70 18.18
CA MET A 92 1.19 -11.12 17.90
C MET A 92 1.99 -11.83 18.98
N ASP A 93 3.06 -11.23 19.49
CA ASP A 93 3.91 -11.87 20.49
C ASP A 93 3.19 -12.00 21.84
N THR A 94 2.44 -10.96 22.24
CA THR A 94 1.58 -11.02 23.43
C THR A 94 0.52 -12.11 23.32
N HIS A 95 -0.25 -12.14 22.23
CA HIS A 95 -1.30 -13.14 22.04
C HIS A 95 -0.73 -14.57 21.87
N ARG A 96 0.43 -14.72 21.23
CA ARG A 96 1.12 -16.01 21.11
C ARG A 96 1.48 -16.56 22.50
N ASN A 97 1.97 -15.71 23.40
CA ASN A 97 2.31 -16.12 24.75
C ASN A 97 1.06 -16.48 25.56
N GLU A 98 -0.04 -15.73 25.41
CA GLU A 98 -1.34 -16.04 26.03
C GLU A 98 -1.92 -17.38 25.55
N VAL A 99 -1.95 -17.62 24.24
CA VAL A 99 -2.45 -18.88 23.65
C VAL A 99 -1.55 -20.06 24.00
N SER A 100 -0.23 -19.89 23.99
CA SER A 100 0.69 -20.94 24.40
C SER A 100 0.49 -21.32 25.87
N ASN A 101 0.26 -20.33 26.73
CA ASN A 101 -0.03 -20.56 28.14
C ASN A 101 -1.40 -21.24 28.34
N SER A 102 -2.42 -20.87 27.58
CA SER A 102 -3.74 -21.50 27.68
C SER A 102 -3.75 -22.95 27.18
N ILE A 103 -3.05 -23.26 26.09
CA ILE A 103 -2.87 -24.63 25.59
C ILE A 103 -2.09 -25.49 26.59
N LEU A 104 -1.05 -24.92 27.21
CA LEU A 104 -0.30 -25.61 28.25
C LEU A 104 -1.19 -25.95 29.45
N VAL A 105 -2.02 -25.02 29.91
CA VAL A 105 -2.99 -25.25 31.00
C VAL A 105 -4.06 -26.28 30.59
N HIS A 106 -4.56 -26.22 29.36
CA HIS A 106 -5.60 -27.14 28.89
C HIS A 106 -5.06 -28.57 28.69
N SER A 107 -3.84 -28.73 28.15
CA SER A 107 -3.19 -30.03 28.02
C SER A 107 -2.88 -30.71 29.36
N LEU A 108 -2.57 -29.92 30.40
CA LEU A 108 -2.48 -30.42 31.78
C LEU A 108 -3.83 -30.94 32.28
N HIS A 109 -4.94 -30.29 31.92
CA HIS A 109 -6.29 -30.69 32.30
C HIS A 109 -6.81 -31.91 31.51
N ILE A 110 -6.49 -32.02 30.21
CA ILE A 110 -6.88 -33.17 29.36
C ILE A 110 -6.20 -34.46 29.82
N LYS A 111 -4.97 -34.40 30.34
CA LYS A 111 -4.33 -35.56 30.97
C LYS A 111 -5.14 -36.14 32.15
N THR A 112 -6.15 -35.42 32.64
CA THR A 112 -7.00 -35.82 33.77
C THR A 112 -8.46 -36.16 33.42
N GLY A 113 -8.87 -36.22 32.13
CA GLY A 113 -10.28 -36.49 31.76
C GLY A 113 -10.51 -37.33 30.47
N PRO A 114 -11.67 -38.02 30.33
CA PRO A 114 -11.94 -38.92 29.19
C PRO A 114 -12.46 -38.18 27.93
N LEU A 115 -12.09 -38.69 26.74
CA LEU A 115 -12.39 -38.11 25.42
C LEU A 115 -13.69 -38.68 24.80
N ASP A 116 -14.55 -37.82 24.25
CA ASP A 116 -15.76 -38.20 23.48
C ASP A 116 -15.77 -37.50 22.10
N ASN A 117 -16.13 -38.22 21.04
CA ASN A 117 -16.03 -37.83 19.62
C ASN A 117 -17.40 -37.36 19.10
N LYS A 118 -17.52 -36.16 18.48
CA LYS A 118 -18.77 -35.73 17.81
C LYS A 118 -18.56 -35.15 16.41
N SER A 119 -19.52 -35.49 15.53
CA SER A 119 -19.53 -35.35 14.07
C SER A 119 -20.25 -34.10 13.56
N PHE A 120 -19.82 -33.60 12.39
CA PHE A 120 -20.33 -32.43 11.67
C PHE A 120 -21.55 -32.77 10.79
N ILE A 121 -22.53 -31.87 10.64
CA ILE A 121 -23.71 -32.02 9.74
C ILE A 121 -23.73 -30.85 8.75
N VAL A 122 -24.13 -31.09 7.50
CA VAL A 122 -24.32 -30.05 6.47
C VAL A 122 -25.81 -29.99 6.14
N GLU A 123 -26.46 -28.83 6.37
CA GLU A 123 -27.84 -28.58 5.96
C GLU A 123 -27.90 -27.62 4.76
N GLU A 124 -28.58 -28.04 3.70
CA GLU A 124 -28.82 -27.26 2.48
C GLU A 124 -30.11 -26.45 2.64
N ALA A 125 -30.00 -25.16 2.96
CA ALA A 125 -31.15 -24.28 3.08
C ALA A 125 -31.59 -23.76 1.69
N THR A 126 -32.73 -24.26 1.20
CA THR A 126 -33.38 -23.72 -0.01
C THR A 126 -34.17 -22.47 0.38
N SER A 127 -33.60 -21.27 0.21
CA SER A 127 -34.36 -20.02 0.31
C SER A 127 -34.14 -19.15 -0.92
N THR A 128 -35.20 -19.04 -1.71
CA THR A 128 -35.29 -18.22 -2.91
C THR A 128 -35.36 -16.75 -2.50
N THR A 129 -34.25 -16.03 -2.60
CA THR A 129 -34.23 -14.55 -2.66
C THR A 129 -33.90 -14.10 -4.07
N SER A 130 -34.51 -12.99 -4.49
CA SER A 130 -34.52 -12.45 -5.86
C SER A 130 -33.17 -11.87 -6.34
N SER A 131 -32.05 -12.40 -5.85
CA SER A 131 -30.70 -12.00 -6.23
C SER A 131 -29.74 -13.19 -6.41
N GLY A 132 -30.17 -14.25 -7.11
CA GLY A 132 -29.30 -15.19 -7.85
C GLY A 132 -28.07 -15.82 -7.15
N GLN A 133 -27.94 -15.79 -5.82
CA GLN A 133 -26.82 -16.37 -5.09
C GLN A 133 -27.37 -17.29 -4.00
N ALA A 134 -27.25 -18.59 -4.22
CA ALA A 134 -27.56 -19.61 -3.24
C ALA A 134 -26.50 -19.55 -2.13
N ASP A 135 -26.87 -19.03 -0.96
CA ASP A 135 -26.02 -19.04 0.23
C ASP A 135 -26.09 -20.41 0.90
N VAL A 136 -25.11 -21.26 0.62
CA VAL A 136 -24.89 -22.51 1.37
C VAL A 136 -24.43 -22.15 2.78
N ARG A 137 -25.33 -22.31 3.77
CA ARG A 137 -25.02 -22.14 5.19
C ARG A 137 -24.50 -23.46 5.77
N ILE A 138 -23.21 -23.49 6.10
CA ILE A 138 -22.62 -24.61 6.83
C ILE A 138 -22.89 -24.39 8.33
N VAL A 139 -23.67 -25.27 8.96
CA VAL A 139 -24.04 -25.19 10.38
C VAL A 139 -23.46 -26.40 11.10
N SER A 140 -22.57 -26.17 12.07
CA SER A 140 -22.10 -27.21 12.98
C SER A 140 -23.09 -27.38 14.14
N SER A 141 -23.21 -28.59 14.71
CA SER A 141 -23.90 -28.80 15.99
C SER A 141 -23.18 -28.12 17.17
N ASP A 142 -21.91 -27.77 16.99
CA ASP A 142 -21.13 -27.11 18.03
C ASP A 142 -21.31 -25.58 17.97
N PRO A 143 -21.88 -24.95 19.03
CA PRO A 143 -22.11 -23.51 19.06
C PRO A 143 -20.81 -22.71 18.96
N ILE A 144 -19.68 -23.30 19.35
CA ILE A 144 -18.34 -22.71 19.23
C ILE A 144 -17.93 -22.59 17.75
N ILE A 145 -18.26 -23.59 16.92
CA ILE A 145 -17.90 -23.60 15.50
C ILE A 145 -18.79 -22.62 14.72
N ASN A 146 -20.07 -22.52 15.07
CA ASN A 146 -20.95 -21.52 14.45
C ASN A 146 -20.53 -20.09 14.84
N SER A 147 -20.10 -19.89 16.09
CA SER A 147 -19.51 -18.63 16.54
C SER A 147 -18.24 -18.29 15.76
N SER A 148 -17.30 -19.22 15.60
CA SER A 148 -16.07 -18.99 14.83
C SER A 148 -16.34 -18.74 13.35
N LEU A 149 -17.32 -19.40 12.74
CA LEU A 149 -17.76 -19.13 11.36
C LEU A 149 -18.34 -17.71 11.23
N SER A 150 -19.22 -17.31 12.14
CA SER A 150 -19.82 -15.97 12.12
C SER A 150 -18.80 -14.85 12.38
N ILE A 151 -17.83 -15.07 13.26
CA ILE A 151 -16.67 -14.18 13.47
C ILE A 151 -15.84 -14.07 12.19
N SER A 152 -15.55 -15.20 11.51
CA SER A 152 -14.78 -15.18 10.26
C SER A 152 -15.47 -14.38 9.14
N SER A 153 -16.81 -14.40 9.12
CA SER A 153 -17.62 -13.67 8.13
C SER A 153 -17.74 -12.16 8.41
N SER A 154 -17.44 -11.72 9.65
CA SER A 154 -17.63 -10.33 10.11
C SER A 154 -16.35 -9.53 10.30
N LEU A 155 -15.17 -10.13 10.06
CA LEU A 155 -13.87 -9.45 10.20
C LEU A 155 -13.66 -8.39 9.11
N ASN A 156 -14.04 -7.16 9.42
CA ASN A 156 -13.75 -5.99 8.61
C ASN A 156 -12.27 -5.61 8.70
N LEU A 157 -11.62 -5.31 7.56
CA LEU A 157 -10.25 -4.84 7.54
C LEU A 157 -10.12 -3.52 8.35
N PRO A 158 -9.19 -3.42 9.31
CA PRO A 158 -9.01 -2.20 10.11
C PRO A 158 -8.73 -0.98 9.22
N TRP A 159 -9.20 0.19 9.65
CA TRP A 159 -9.11 1.42 8.85
C TRP A 159 -7.67 1.81 8.50
N TYR A 160 -6.71 1.61 9.42
CA TYR A 160 -5.31 1.96 9.21
C TYR A 160 -4.64 1.06 8.16
N MET A 161 -5.08 -0.19 8.02
CA MET A 161 -4.64 -1.09 6.94
C MET A 161 -5.17 -0.65 5.57
N LYS A 162 -6.45 -0.23 5.53
CA LYS A 162 -7.05 0.36 4.32
C LYS A 162 -6.31 1.64 3.91
N LEU A 163 -6.02 2.52 4.87
CA LEU A 163 -5.26 3.74 4.63
C LEU A 163 -3.85 3.44 4.11
N THR A 164 -3.12 2.53 4.76
CA THR A 164 -1.79 2.11 4.32
C THR A 164 -1.82 1.56 2.90
N TRP A 165 -2.88 0.83 2.52
CA TRP A 165 -3.04 0.33 1.15
C TRP A 165 -3.34 1.42 0.14
N LEU A 166 -4.22 2.36 0.48
CA LEU A 166 -4.51 3.52 -0.35
C LEU A 166 -3.23 4.31 -0.63
N LEU A 167 -2.47 4.67 0.40
CA LEU A 167 -1.22 5.42 0.27
C LEU A 167 -0.21 4.65 -0.59
N ALA A 168 -0.05 3.34 -0.36
CA ALA A 168 0.81 2.49 -1.18
C ALA A 168 0.42 2.53 -2.67
N ASN A 169 -0.86 2.39 -3.01
CA ASN A 169 -1.32 2.42 -4.40
C ASN A 169 -1.01 3.76 -5.09
N ILE A 170 -1.03 4.87 -4.34
CA ILE A 170 -0.69 6.19 -4.87
C ILE A 170 0.82 6.29 -5.11
N VAL A 171 1.63 6.04 -4.08
CA VAL A 171 3.09 6.28 -4.14
C VAL A 171 3.81 5.31 -5.07
N TYR A 172 3.30 4.08 -5.18
CA TYR A 172 3.83 3.07 -6.11
C TYR A 172 3.82 3.54 -7.57
N VAL A 173 2.78 4.29 -7.95
CA VAL A 173 2.69 4.85 -9.30
C VAL A 173 3.36 6.22 -9.38
N PHE A 174 3.12 7.11 -8.42
CA PHE A 174 3.58 8.49 -8.53
C PHE A 174 5.09 8.68 -8.33
N ALA A 175 5.78 7.81 -7.59
CA ALA A 175 7.25 7.86 -7.51
C ALA A 175 7.90 7.74 -8.91
N PHE A 176 7.37 6.86 -9.75
CA PHE A 176 7.81 6.73 -11.15
C PHE A 176 7.42 7.95 -11.98
N ILE A 177 6.18 8.45 -11.86
CA ILE A 177 5.71 9.60 -12.65
C ILE A 177 6.57 10.83 -12.36
N VAL A 178 6.83 11.17 -11.09
CA VAL A 178 7.65 12.33 -10.75
C VAL A 178 9.09 12.16 -11.26
N THR A 179 9.62 10.93 -11.21
CA THR A 179 10.96 10.63 -11.71
C THR A 179 11.06 10.77 -13.22
N ILE A 180 10.09 10.22 -13.96
CA ILE A 180 10.03 10.34 -15.41
C ILE A 180 9.90 11.82 -15.78
N ILE A 181 8.91 12.54 -15.24
CA ILE A 181 8.70 13.97 -15.55
C ILE A 181 9.96 14.78 -15.24
N TYR A 182 10.60 14.54 -14.08
CA TYR A 182 11.83 15.25 -13.73
C TYR A 182 12.92 14.99 -14.76
N PHE A 183 13.31 13.73 -14.99
CA PHE A 183 14.45 13.44 -15.87
C PHE A 183 14.19 13.71 -17.35
N THR A 184 12.93 13.65 -17.82
CA THR A 184 12.60 13.87 -19.24
C THR A 184 12.23 15.31 -19.56
N ALA A 185 11.65 16.06 -18.62
CA ALA A 185 11.10 17.38 -18.90
C ALA A 185 11.72 18.52 -18.07
N VAL A 186 12.14 18.25 -16.83
CA VAL A 186 12.72 19.29 -15.96
C VAL A 186 14.24 19.32 -16.07
N TYR A 187 14.90 18.18 -15.86
CA TYR A 187 16.35 18.04 -15.86
C TYR A 187 17.06 18.63 -17.10
N PRO A 188 16.58 18.41 -18.35
CA PRO A 188 17.21 19.01 -19.53
C PRO A 188 17.19 20.55 -19.53
N THR A 189 16.31 21.17 -18.75
CA THR A 189 16.20 22.64 -18.66
C THR A 189 17.13 23.25 -17.61
N LEU A 190 17.75 22.44 -16.74
CA LEU A 190 18.61 22.91 -15.65
C LEU A 190 20.05 23.24 -16.09
N GLY A 191 20.45 22.90 -17.32
CA GLY A 191 21.78 23.23 -17.87
C GLY A 191 22.95 22.60 -17.11
N MET A 192 24.07 23.34 -16.99
CA MET A 192 25.30 22.88 -16.30
C MET A 192 25.20 22.86 -14.77
N ALA A 193 24.11 23.38 -14.18
CA ALA A 193 23.85 23.32 -12.74
C ALA A 193 23.32 21.94 -12.31
N GLY A 194 23.85 20.87 -12.92
CA GLY A 194 23.32 19.51 -12.92
C GLY A 194 23.00 18.90 -11.55
N THR A 195 22.32 17.75 -11.58
CA THR A 195 21.64 17.08 -10.45
C THR A 195 22.34 17.27 -9.11
N ASN A 196 21.74 18.07 -8.22
CA ASN A 196 22.16 18.06 -6.83
C ASN A 196 21.69 16.76 -6.15
N MET A 197 22.27 16.44 -4.99
CA MET A 197 21.93 15.20 -4.28
C MET A 197 20.45 15.14 -3.87
N ASN A 198 19.82 16.28 -3.61
CA ASN A 198 18.41 16.37 -3.25
C ASN A 198 17.50 15.99 -4.43
N ASP A 199 17.84 16.41 -5.64
CA ASP A 199 17.12 16.06 -6.85
C ASP A 199 17.19 14.55 -7.11
N LEU A 200 18.38 13.97 -6.97
CA LEU A 200 18.54 12.52 -7.09
C LEU A 200 17.74 11.78 -6.00
N ASN A 201 17.72 12.31 -4.77
CA ASN A 201 16.96 11.75 -3.66
C ASN A 201 15.44 11.75 -3.92
N MET A 202 14.90 12.89 -4.29
CA MET A 202 13.45 13.09 -4.42
C MET A 202 12.84 12.35 -5.62
N HIS A 203 13.67 11.94 -6.58
CA HIS A 203 13.25 11.28 -7.81
C HIS A 203 13.78 9.84 -7.89
N ALA A 204 15.09 9.65 -8.08
CA ALA A 204 15.66 8.32 -8.29
C ALA A 204 15.60 7.44 -7.02
N PHE A 205 16.06 7.93 -5.87
CA PHE A 205 16.02 7.14 -4.62
C PHE A 205 14.59 6.94 -4.11
N ASN A 206 13.69 7.92 -4.30
CA ASN A 206 12.26 7.76 -4.08
C ASN A 206 11.68 6.55 -4.87
N THR A 207 11.94 6.48 -6.17
CA THR A 207 11.50 5.35 -7.01
C THR A 207 12.13 4.04 -6.56
N LEU A 208 13.41 4.06 -6.19
CA LEU A 208 14.12 2.88 -5.69
C LEU A 208 13.50 2.36 -4.38
N LEU A 209 13.16 3.23 -3.44
CA LEU A 209 12.49 2.86 -2.19
C LEU A 209 11.15 2.17 -2.46
N VAL A 210 10.36 2.73 -3.36
CA VAL A 210 9.07 2.16 -3.78
C VAL A 210 9.25 0.80 -4.45
N LEU A 211 10.25 0.64 -5.32
CA LEU A 211 10.57 -0.63 -5.96
C LEU A 211 10.95 -1.69 -4.94
N ILE A 212 11.87 -1.37 -4.02
CA ILE A 212 12.28 -2.27 -2.94
C ILE A 212 11.07 -2.66 -2.07
N ASP A 213 10.24 -1.68 -1.70
CA ASP A 213 9.02 -1.91 -0.93
C ASP A 213 8.04 -2.84 -1.67
N SER A 214 7.85 -2.63 -2.97
CA SER A 214 6.97 -3.46 -3.80
C SER A 214 7.44 -4.91 -3.90
N VAL A 215 8.75 -5.17 -3.78
CA VAL A 215 9.33 -6.51 -3.78
C VAL A 215 9.21 -7.17 -2.41
N ILE A 216 9.61 -6.47 -1.35
CA ILE A 216 9.66 -7.03 0.01
C ILE A 216 8.26 -7.24 0.59
N VAL A 217 7.34 -6.30 0.37
CA VAL A 217 6.08 -6.23 1.13
C VAL A 217 4.99 -7.01 0.45
N ALA A 218 4.51 -8.09 1.07
CA ALA A 218 3.48 -8.99 0.54
C ALA A 218 2.05 -8.38 0.48
N ARG A 219 1.92 -7.14 0.01
CA ARG A 219 0.65 -6.45 -0.24
C ARG A 219 0.06 -6.91 -1.57
N PRO A 220 -1.25 -7.26 -1.63
CA PRO A 220 -1.90 -7.59 -2.89
C PRO A 220 -2.03 -6.33 -3.74
N VAL A 221 -1.69 -6.47 -5.01
CA VAL A 221 -1.94 -5.44 -6.02
C VAL A 221 -3.16 -5.86 -6.83
N ARG A 222 -4.14 -4.96 -6.96
CA ARG A 222 -5.35 -5.17 -7.75
C ARG A 222 -5.34 -4.19 -8.92
N LEU A 223 -5.63 -4.66 -10.13
CA LEU A 223 -5.60 -3.80 -11.33
C LEU A 223 -6.55 -2.60 -11.18
N LEU A 224 -7.78 -2.82 -10.70
CA LEU A 224 -8.78 -1.75 -10.52
C LEU A 224 -8.39 -0.66 -9.51
N HIS A 225 -7.36 -0.87 -8.68
CA HIS A 225 -6.86 0.17 -7.78
C HIS A 225 -6.05 1.26 -8.49
N PHE A 226 -5.89 1.21 -9.82
CA PHE A 226 -5.36 2.33 -10.61
C PHE A 226 -6.19 3.63 -10.45
N VAL A 227 -7.45 3.51 -10.03
CA VAL A 227 -8.31 4.66 -9.73
C VAL A 227 -7.73 5.53 -8.60
N ASN A 228 -7.02 4.95 -7.62
CA ASN A 228 -6.42 5.70 -6.51
C ASN A 228 -5.38 6.74 -6.99
N PRO A 229 -4.34 6.36 -7.77
CA PRO A 229 -3.43 7.32 -8.35
C PRO A 229 -4.11 8.27 -9.35
N VAL A 230 -5.12 7.85 -10.11
CA VAL A 230 -5.86 8.77 -10.99
C VAL A 230 -6.53 9.90 -10.20
N ILE A 231 -7.24 9.57 -9.11
CA ILE A 231 -7.88 10.59 -8.25
C ILE A 231 -6.83 11.53 -7.68
N TYR A 232 -5.70 11.01 -7.19
CA TYR A 232 -4.60 11.83 -6.68
C TYR A 232 -4.04 12.78 -7.75
N GLY A 233 -3.83 12.30 -8.97
CA GLY A 233 -3.39 13.13 -10.09
C GLY A 233 -4.39 14.23 -10.44
N LEU A 234 -5.68 13.93 -10.45
CA LEU A 234 -6.74 14.92 -10.71
C LEU A 234 -6.81 15.99 -9.61
N LEU A 235 -6.64 15.61 -8.34
CA LEU A 235 -6.55 16.57 -7.22
C LEU A 235 -5.38 17.54 -7.41
N TYR A 236 -4.21 17.02 -7.81
CA TYR A 236 -3.06 17.88 -8.10
C TYR A 236 -3.29 18.76 -9.33
N CYS A 237 -3.91 18.24 -10.39
CA CYS A 237 -4.27 19.05 -11.57
C CYS A 237 -5.18 20.22 -11.19
N ALA A 238 -6.23 19.96 -10.40
CA ALA A 238 -7.14 20.99 -9.91
C ALA A 238 -6.40 22.04 -9.08
N PHE A 239 -5.57 21.61 -8.12
CA PHE A 239 -4.71 22.51 -7.35
C PHE A 239 -3.81 23.38 -8.26
N SER A 240 -3.13 22.76 -9.23
CA SER A 240 -2.20 23.46 -10.12
C SER A 240 -2.89 24.49 -11.00
N ALA A 241 -4.12 24.21 -11.45
CA ALA A 241 -4.92 25.14 -12.25
C ALA A 241 -5.36 26.35 -11.41
N ILE A 242 -5.77 26.10 -10.15
CA ILE A 242 -6.10 27.17 -9.20
C ILE A 242 -4.87 28.02 -8.91
N TYR A 243 -3.70 27.40 -8.65
CA TYR A 243 -2.45 28.11 -8.40
C TYR A 243 -2.03 28.99 -9.59
N TRP A 244 -2.10 28.44 -10.81
CA TRP A 244 -1.85 29.20 -12.04
C TRP A 244 -2.81 30.38 -12.21
N SER A 245 -4.09 30.20 -11.87
CA SER A 245 -5.11 31.24 -12.09
C SER A 245 -4.86 32.53 -11.30
N ALA A 246 -4.11 32.46 -10.19
CA ALA A 246 -3.75 33.61 -9.37
C ALA A 246 -2.72 34.54 -10.05
N ASP A 247 -1.82 33.98 -10.87
CA ASP A 247 -0.84 34.74 -11.65
C ASP A 247 -0.40 33.91 -12.86
N LYS A 248 -1.06 34.15 -14.01
CA LYS A 248 -0.88 33.34 -15.23
C LYS A 248 0.52 33.44 -15.84
N THR A 249 1.29 34.46 -15.45
CA THR A 249 2.64 34.71 -15.97
C THR A 249 3.69 34.06 -15.08
N ARG A 250 3.59 34.23 -13.75
CA ARG A 250 4.60 33.69 -12.82
C ARG A 250 4.29 32.27 -12.38
N ASN A 251 3.03 31.88 -12.22
CA ASN A 251 2.65 30.58 -11.63
C ASN A 251 2.56 29.45 -12.67
N VAL A 252 3.52 29.37 -13.60
CA VAL A 252 3.63 28.30 -14.58
C VAL A 252 4.65 27.27 -14.10
N LEU A 253 4.16 26.22 -13.44
CA LEU A 253 5.01 25.25 -12.71
C LEU A 253 5.80 24.32 -13.63
N TYR A 254 5.15 23.72 -14.63
CA TYR A 254 5.78 22.75 -15.52
C TYR A 254 5.56 23.12 -16.97
N LYS A 255 6.45 23.98 -17.50
CA LYS A 255 6.44 24.36 -18.91
C LYS A 255 6.42 23.11 -19.80
N ASN A 256 5.59 23.13 -20.83
CA ASN A 256 5.40 22.04 -21.80
C ASN A 256 4.80 20.72 -21.27
N VAL A 257 4.51 20.59 -19.97
CA VAL A 257 3.91 19.37 -19.37
C VAL A 257 2.56 19.68 -18.74
N LEU A 258 2.53 20.62 -17.79
CA LEU A 258 1.34 21.09 -17.09
C LEU A 258 1.32 22.61 -17.14
N ASP A 259 1.33 23.13 -18.37
CA ASP A 259 1.29 24.55 -18.67
C ASP A 259 -0.15 24.97 -19.01
N TRP A 260 -0.81 25.62 -18.06
CA TRP A 260 -2.20 26.09 -18.21
C TRP A 260 -2.34 27.30 -19.13
N ASN A 261 -1.25 27.95 -19.56
CA ASN A 261 -1.30 28.89 -20.68
C ASN A 261 -1.50 28.16 -22.03
N GLN A 262 -1.21 26.85 -22.08
CA GLN A 262 -1.44 25.98 -23.23
C GLN A 262 -2.35 24.80 -22.83
N PRO A 263 -3.62 25.06 -22.48
CA PRO A 263 -4.50 24.09 -21.82
C PRO A 263 -4.75 22.84 -22.68
N GLY A 264 -4.75 22.96 -24.01
CA GLY A 264 -4.90 21.80 -24.91
C GLY A 264 -3.76 20.78 -24.74
N ILE A 265 -2.51 21.25 -24.66
CA ILE A 265 -1.35 20.38 -24.43
C ILE A 265 -1.41 19.81 -23.01
N ALA A 266 -1.65 20.65 -22.00
CA ALA A 266 -1.72 20.20 -20.61
C ALA A 266 -2.80 19.11 -20.41
N ILE A 267 -4.00 19.32 -20.93
CA ILE A 267 -5.10 18.33 -20.87
C ILE A 267 -4.70 17.04 -21.60
N GLY A 268 -4.08 17.15 -22.79
CA GLY A 268 -3.61 15.99 -23.55
C GLY A 268 -2.58 15.16 -22.79
N VAL A 269 -1.58 15.80 -22.18
CA VAL A 269 -0.56 15.13 -21.35
C VAL A 269 -1.20 14.50 -20.13
N MET A 270 -2.10 15.20 -19.42
CA MET A 270 -2.77 14.66 -18.24
C MET A 270 -3.68 13.48 -18.58
N ALA A 271 -4.38 13.53 -19.72
CA ALA A 271 -5.17 12.40 -20.23
C ALA A 271 -4.28 11.21 -20.57
N GLY A 272 -3.14 11.44 -21.23
CA GLY A 272 -2.14 10.40 -21.49
C GLY A 272 -1.58 9.76 -20.21
N LEU A 273 -1.26 10.58 -19.20
CA LEU A 273 -0.84 10.06 -17.89
C LEU A 273 -1.95 9.23 -17.24
N ALA A 274 -3.18 9.72 -17.22
CA ALA A 274 -4.31 9.07 -16.55
C ALA A 274 -4.79 7.78 -17.23
N LEU A 275 -4.83 7.76 -18.57
CA LEU A 275 -5.41 6.66 -19.34
C LEU A 275 -4.38 5.64 -19.83
N VAL A 276 -3.09 6.02 -19.88
CA VAL A 276 -2.02 5.15 -20.40
C VAL A 276 -0.96 4.89 -19.34
N VAL A 277 -0.26 5.92 -18.87
CA VAL A 277 0.92 5.74 -18.00
C VAL A 277 0.54 5.15 -16.64
N ILE A 278 -0.49 5.68 -15.98
CA ILE A 278 -0.95 5.18 -14.67
C ILE A 278 -1.41 3.70 -14.77
N PRO A 279 -2.28 3.29 -15.72
CA PRO A 279 -2.64 1.90 -15.90
C PRO A 279 -1.43 0.99 -16.20
N LEU A 280 -0.48 1.43 -17.01
CA LEU A 280 0.74 0.65 -17.31
C LEU A 280 1.61 0.46 -16.07
N LEU A 281 1.83 1.51 -15.27
CA LEU A 281 2.58 1.41 -14.01
C LEU A 281 1.86 0.54 -12.97
N GLN A 282 0.53 0.63 -12.89
CA GLN A 282 -0.27 -0.26 -12.04
C GLN A 282 -0.13 -1.72 -12.50
N PHE A 283 -0.15 -1.96 -13.81
CA PHE A 283 0.04 -3.28 -14.39
C PHE A 283 1.45 -3.82 -14.08
N MET A 284 2.49 -2.99 -14.19
CA MET A 284 3.84 -3.37 -13.78
C MET A 284 3.90 -3.84 -12.31
N HIS A 285 3.29 -3.08 -11.39
CA HIS A 285 3.23 -3.47 -9.97
C HIS A 285 2.41 -4.74 -9.76
N PHE A 286 1.36 -4.95 -10.55
CA PHE A 286 0.61 -6.20 -10.57
C PHE A 286 1.46 -7.37 -11.03
N LEU A 287 2.30 -7.20 -12.06
CA LEU A 287 3.25 -8.24 -12.50
C LEU A 287 4.27 -8.57 -11.42
N ILE A 288 4.84 -7.57 -10.73
CA ILE A 288 5.75 -7.79 -9.58
C ILE A 288 5.02 -8.60 -8.50
N PHE A 289 3.77 -8.26 -8.18
CA PHE A 289 2.95 -9.03 -7.26
C PHE A 289 2.75 -10.49 -7.71
N ARG A 290 2.37 -10.72 -8.97
CA ARG A 290 2.17 -12.07 -9.52
C ARG A 290 3.46 -12.89 -9.53
N LEU A 291 4.59 -12.26 -9.88
CA LEU A 291 5.91 -12.90 -9.85
C LEU A 291 6.25 -13.38 -8.43
N ARG A 292 5.98 -12.57 -7.40
CA ARG A 292 6.23 -12.95 -6.01
C ARG A 292 5.38 -14.14 -5.56
N LEU A 293 4.11 -14.17 -5.95
CA LEU A 293 3.25 -15.33 -5.68
C LEU A 293 3.81 -16.59 -6.32
N TYR A 294 4.20 -16.52 -7.59
CA TYR A 294 4.81 -17.62 -8.31
C TYR A 294 6.11 -18.12 -7.65
N LEU A 295 6.97 -17.20 -7.20
CA LEU A 295 8.20 -17.55 -6.50
C LEU A 295 7.93 -18.16 -5.13
N SER A 296 6.90 -17.70 -4.41
CA SER A 296 6.52 -18.28 -3.11
C SER A 296 5.93 -19.69 -3.21
N GLU A 297 5.35 -20.05 -4.36
CA GLU A 297 4.85 -21.41 -4.59
C GLU A 297 5.98 -22.41 -4.93
N LYS A 298 7.12 -21.93 -5.42
CA LYS A 298 8.23 -22.75 -5.89
C LYS A 298 9.39 -22.92 -4.90
N LEU A 299 9.46 -22.10 -3.85
CA LEU A 299 10.54 -22.05 -2.84
C LEU A 299 10.05 -22.56 -1.48
#